data_AF-K8Y5M6-F1
#
_entry.id   AF-K8Y5M6-F1
#
_cell.length_a   1.000
_cell.length_b   1.000
_cell.length_c   1.000
_cell.angle_alpha   90.00
_cell.angle_beta   90.00
_cell.angle_gamma   90.00
#
_symmetry.space_group_name_H-M   'P 1'
#
loop_
_entity.id
_entity.type
_entity.pdbx_description
1 polymer ?
#
loop_
_entity_poly.entity_id
_entity_poly.type
_entity_poly.pdbx_seq_one_letter_code
_entity_poly.pdbx_strand_id
1 'polypeptide(L)'
;MKLKLLPVSEIFSFAKTKGSILLKKILILLVTALLFGFLSNCSSVPDYRGLNNSAKYLVTEAEVLIKEGKTYEAANLLWQILQINPEDKKLKSLFDSLPTEVKNSFSEPKIFGYNKAHRVPVDPSVGERILWYIPDRVLDILDLASFNLNYGLQAGIGIWVTRAVQGVAYVGANAGFGWYQKRQLGGHAESVAEVVIGPVGASAIVASKVGTGGIESTGRALLFHTPYHPLYQEYRDYWGVGMKLGLGFLGGEVEVHLVEIADLLLGIFTFDFLNDDFAKSSRFKYTDLQKQNFKTFANTITDLDQKQKEEYQKQYPTVVEDSAPATVDPKATPKKKN
;
A
#
# COMPACT_ATOMS: atom_id res chain seq x y z
N MET A 1 22.18 -46.04 39.24
CA MET A 1 21.84 -44.60 39.20
C MET A 1 20.31 -44.50 39.33
N LYS A 2 19.79 -44.12 40.51
CA LYS A 2 18.33 -44.07 40.78
C LYS A 2 17.82 -42.64 40.51
N LEU A 3 16.98 -42.48 39.49
CA LEU A 3 16.30 -41.21 39.18
C LEU A 3 15.18 -41.00 40.22
N LYS A 4 15.29 -39.97 41.06
CA LYS A 4 14.20 -39.53 41.95
C LYS A 4 13.27 -38.62 41.14
N LEU A 5 12.06 -39.08 40.87
CA LEU A 5 10.97 -38.25 40.36
C LEU A 5 10.42 -37.37 41.49
N LEU A 6 10.39 -36.05 41.27
CA LEU A 6 9.79 -35.10 42.20
C LEU A 6 8.25 -35.19 42.14
N PRO A 7 7.55 -35.04 43.28
CA PRO A 7 6.10 -35.10 43.33
C PRO A 7 5.45 -33.89 42.64
N VAL A 8 4.40 -34.15 41.85
CA VAL A 8 3.64 -33.19 41.03
C VAL A 8 3.12 -31.98 41.84
N SER A 9 2.89 -32.14 43.14
CA SER A 9 2.44 -31.08 44.04
C SER A 9 3.46 -29.94 44.23
N GLU A 10 4.77 -30.22 44.11
CA GLU A 10 5.80 -29.17 44.20
C GLU A 10 5.93 -28.35 42.91
N ILE A 11 5.59 -28.94 41.76
CA ILE A 11 5.64 -28.27 40.44
C ILE A 11 4.57 -27.17 40.35
N PHE A 12 3.37 -27.41 40.89
CA PHE A 12 2.28 -26.43 40.87
C PHE A 12 2.46 -25.28 41.89
N SER A 13 3.17 -25.50 42.99
CA SER A 13 3.50 -24.45 43.97
C SER A 13 4.51 -23.43 43.42
N PHE A 14 5.49 -23.89 42.63
CA PHE A 14 6.52 -23.04 42.03
C PHE A 14 5.98 -22.10 40.94
N ALA A 15 4.92 -22.52 40.24
CA ALA A 15 4.26 -21.73 39.19
C ALA A 15 3.49 -20.51 39.74
N LYS A 16 2.98 -20.57 40.98
CA LYS A 16 2.08 -19.55 41.54
C LYS A 16 2.82 -18.29 42.04
N THR A 17 4.09 -18.40 42.44
CA THR A 17 4.89 -17.27 42.95
C THR A 17 5.95 -16.79 41.99
N LYS A 18 6.60 -17.66 41.20
CA LYS A 18 7.63 -17.23 40.23
C LYS A 18 7.08 -16.85 38.86
N GLY A 19 5.98 -17.47 38.42
CA GLY A 19 5.31 -17.13 37.14
C GLY A 19 4.78 -15.70 37.11
N SER A 20 4.24 -15.23 38.23
CA SER A 20 3.75 -13.85 38.40
C SER A 20 4.88 -12.80 38.28
N ILE A 21 6.07 -13.10 38.82
CA ILE A 21 7.23 -12.20 38.77
C ILE A 21 7.79 -12.13 37.34
N LEU A 22 7.88 -13.28 36.65
CA LEU A 22 8.34 -13.32 35.27
C LEU A 22 7.38 -12.60 34.32
N LEU A 23 6.07 -12.82 34.48
CA LEU A 23 5.04 -12.16 33.68
C LEU A 23 5.03 -10.63 33.90
N LYS A 24 5.17 -10.18 35.14
CA LYS A 24 5.30 -8.73 35.46
C LYS A 24 6.56 -8.13 34.85
N LYS A 25 7.70 -8.84 34.89
CA LYS A 25 8.95 -8.37 34.26
C LYS A 25 8.82 -8.27 32.74
N ILE A 26 8.20 -9.27 32.10
CA ILE A 26 7.92 -9.24 30.66
C ILE A 26 7.00 -8.07 30.32
N LEU A 27 5.92 -7.86 31.08
CA LEU A 27 4.99 -6.76 30.88
C LEU A 27 5.68 -5.38 31.03
N ILE A 28 6.51 -5.21 32.06
CA ILE A 28 7.28 -3.97 32.25
C ILE A 28 8.24 -3.76 31.09
N LEU A 29 8.92 -4.81 30.61
CA LEU A 29 9.86 -4.71 29.49
C LEU A 29 9.13 -4.36 28.18
N LEU A 30 7.94 -4.92 27.95
CA LEU A 30 7.06 -4.60 26.83
C LEU A 30 6.57 -3.14 26.88
N VAL A 31 6.09 -2.69 28.05
CA VAL A 31 5.65 -1.30 28.25
C VAL A 31 6.83 -0.33 28.09
N THR A 32 8.02 -0.67 28.59
CA THR A 32 9.22 0.15 28.44
C THR A 32 9.70 0.20 27.00
N ALA A 33 9.65 -0.92 26.27
CA ALA A 33 10.00 -0.97 24.85
C ALA A 33 9.01 -0.18 23.99
N LEU A 34 7.70 -0.25 24.31
CA LEU A 34 6.67 0.61 23.70
C LEU A 34 6.99 2.09 23.97
N LEU A 35 7.25 2.47 25.23
CA LEU A 35 7.59 3.85 25.61
C LEU A 35 8.87 4.35 24.92
N PHE A 36 9.91 3.53 24.81
CA PHE A 36 11.14 3.91 24.11
C PHE A 36 10.95 4.03 22.59
N GLY A 37 10.09 3.20 21.99
CA GLY A 37 9.67 3.34 20.59
C GLY A 37 8.93 4.65 20.34
N PHE A 38 8.10 5.11 21.30
CA PHE A 38 7.43 6.41 21.20
C PHE A 38 8.39 7.61 21.36
N LEU A 39 9.47 7.47 22.13
CA LEU A 39 10.42 8.56 22.41
C LEU A 39 11.55 8.70 21.38
N SER A 40 11.73 7.75 20.48
CA SER A 40 12.81 7.76 19.47
C SER A 40 12.39 8.33 18.10
N ASN A 41 11.12 8.73 17.94
CA ASN A 41 10.70 9.57 16.82
C ASN A 41 11.08 11.04 17.10
N CYS A 42 12.36 11.35 16.96
CA CYS A 42 12.79 12.73 16.73
C CYS A 42 12.20 13.17 15.38
N SER A 43 10.97 13.69 15.38
CA SER A 43 10.32 14.16 14.16
C SER A 43 11.07 15.40 13.66
N SER A 44 11.81 15.26 12.56
CA SER A 44 12.10 16.43 11.73
C SER A 44 10.76 17.05 11.31
N VAL A 45 10.65 18.37 11.38
CA VAL A 45 9.49 19.09 10.85
C VAL A 45 9.30 18.64 9.39
N PRO A 46 8.12 18.16 8.98
CA PRO A 46 7.90 17.72 7.61
C PRO A 46 8.15 18.88 6.63
N ASP A 47 8.79 18.58 5.50
CA ASP A 47 9.02 19.58 4.45
C ASP A 47 7.75 19.83 3.63
N TYR A 48 6.80 20.57 4.22
CA TYR A 48 5.53 20.93 3.58
C TYR A 48 5.74 21.72 2.28
N ARG A 49 6.80 22.53 2.20
CA ARG A 49 7.11 23.31 0.99
C ARG A 49 7.58 22.40 -0.14
N GLY A 50 8.48 21.47 0.14
CA GLY A 50 8.93 20.45 -0.80
C GLY A 50 7.78 19.56 -1.28
N LEU A 51 6.89 19.16 -0.36
CA LEU A 51 5.67 18.42 -0.70
C LEU A 51 4.78 19.22 -1.65
N ASN A 52 4.51 20.50 -1.35
CA ASN A 52 3.67 21.34 -2.21
C ASN A 52 4.29 21.62 -3.58
N ASN A 53 5.61 21.80 -3.65
CA ASN A 53 6.32 21.97 -4.93
C ASN A 53 6.22 20.70 -5.78
N SER A 54 6.35 19.52 -5.15
CA SER A 54 6.17 18.23 -5.83
C SER A 54 4.73 18.08 -6.33
N ALA A 55 3.74 18.45 -5.51
CA ALA A 55 2.33 18.47 -5.91
C ALA A 55 2.10 19.37 -7.14
N LYS A 56 2.55 20.64 -7.11
CA LYS A 56 2.47 21.58 -8.24
C LYS A 56 3.06 21.02 -9.53
N TYR A 57 4.23 20.40 -9.42
CA TYR A 57 4.88 19.75 -10.56
C TYR A 57 4.00 18.63 -11.11
N LEU A 58 3.50 17.72 -10.26
CA LEU A 58 2.64 16.61 -10.68
C LEU A 58 1.32 17.07 -11.32
N VAL A 59 0.72 18.16 -10.84
CA VAL A 59 -0.47 18.77 -11.48
C VAL A 59 -0.16 19.28 -12.88
N THR A 60 0.98 19.96 -13.03
CA THR A 60 1.42 20.48 -14.33
C THR A 60 1.67 19.35 -15.32
N GLU A 61 2.33 18.27 -14.87
CA GLU A 61 2.54 17.06 -15.66
C GLU A 61 1.22 16.35 -15.99
N ALA A 62 0.26 16.30 -15.06
CA ALA A 62 -1.06 15.74 -15.35
C ALA A 62 -1.79 16.52 -16.45
N GLU A 63 -1.74 17.86 -16.44
CA GLU A 63 -2.30 18.67 -17.52
C GLU A 63 -1.64 18.38 -18.88
N VAL A 64 -0.32 18.15 -18.91
CA VAL A 64 0.41 17.73 -20.12
C VAL A 64 -0.06 16.36 -20.58
N LEU A 65 -0.13 15.38 -19.68
CA LEU A 65 -0.59 14.02 -19.98
C LEU A 65 -2.03 14.00 -20.51
N ILE A 66 -2.92 14.85 -19.98
CA ILE A 66 -4.29 15.02 -20.51
C ILE A 66 -4.24 15.49 -21.96
N LYS A 67 -3.41 16.48 -22.29
CA LYS A 67 -3.25 16.99 -23.67
C LYS A 67 -2.66 15.94 -24.61
N GLU A 68 -1.82 15.05 -24.09
CA GLU A 68 -1.27 13.91 -24.83
C GLU A 68 -2.24 12.72 -24.97
N GLY A 69 -3.43 12.79 -24.36
CA GLY A 69 -4.40 11.69 -24.34
C GLY A 69 -4.07 10.57 -23.34
N LYS A 70 -3.01 10.71 -22.53
CA LYS A 70 -2.60 9.78 -21.47
C LYS A 70 -3.41 10.01 -20.19
N THR A 71 -4.72 9.84 -20.31
CA THR A 71 -5.69 10.21 -19.27
C THR A 71 -5.58 9.34 -18.02
N TYR A 72 -5.20 8.06 -18.14
CA TYR A 72 -5.00 7.17 -16.99
C TYR A 72 -3.78 7.55 -16.16
N GLU A 73 -2.66 7.86 -16.80
CA GLU A 73 -1.46 8.38 -16.12
C GLU A 73 -1.76 9.70 -15.39
N ALA A 74 -2.47 10.62 -16.06
CA ALA A 74 -2.87 11.89 -15.48
C ALA A 74 -3.81 11.69 -14.28
N ALA A 75 -4.80 10.80 -14.41
CA ALA A 75 -5.73 10.46 -13.35
C ALA A 75 -5.02 9.96 -12.11
N ASN A 76 -4.03 9.07 -12.27
CA ASN A 76 -3.24 8.56 -11.15
C ASN A 76 -2.45 9.67 -10.44
N LEU A 77 -1.84 10.61 -11.20
CA LEU A 77 -1.15 11.76 -10.59
C LEU A 77 -2.12 12.65 -9.81
N LEU A 78 -3.25 13.01 -10.40
CA LEU A 78 -4.27 13.88 -9.78
C LEU A 78 -4.91 13.22 -8.56
N TRP A 79 -5.25 11.93 -8.67
CA TRP A 79 -5.90 11.17 -7.60
C TRP A 79 -5.04 11.15 -6.34
N GLN A 80 -3.74 10.93 -6.46
CA GLN A 80 -2.81 10.92 -5.32
C GLN A 80 -2.74 12.28 -4.61
N ILE A 81 -2.85 13.37 -5.35
CA ILE A 81 -2.85 14.73 -4.78
C ILE A 81 -4.21 15.02 -4.11
N LEU A 82 -5.31 14.60 -4.73
CA LEU A 82 -6.66 14.72 -4.17
C LEU A 82 -6.83 13.97 -2.84
N GLN A 83 -6.04 12.92 -2.57
CA GLN A 83 -6.04 12.26 -1.26
C GLN A 83 -5.60 13.19 -0.11
N ILE A 84 -4.91 14.30 -0.40
CA ILE A 84 -4.41 15.26 0.61
C ILE A 84 -5.04 16.62 0.46
N ASN A 85 -5.38 17.05 -0.75
CA ASN A 85 -6.11 18.28 -1.00
C ASN A 85 -7.49 17.95 -1.58
N PRO A 86 -8.36 17.26 -0.81
CA PRO A 86 -9.64 16.79 -1.32
C PRO A 86 -10.61 17.94 -1.60
N GLU A 87 -10.31 19.19 -1.23
CA GLU A 87 -11.16 20.36 -1.47
C GLU A 87 -10.61 21.33 -2.53
N ASP A 88 -9.50 21.00 -3.17
CA ASP A 88 -8.94 21.84 -4.23
C ASP A 88 -9.85 21.82 -5.47
N LYS A 89 -10.46 22.96 -5.78
CA LYS A 89 -11.41 23.13 -6.88
C LYS A 89 -10.78 22.85 -8.24
N LYS A 90 -9.53 23.25 -8.45
CA LYS A 90 -8.85 23.06 -9.73
C LYS A 90 -8.53 21.58 -9.93
N LEU A 91 -8.06 20.89 -8.89
CA LEU A 91 -7.82 19.45 -8.96
C LEU A 91 -9.09 18.65 -9.21
N LYS A 92 -10.18 18.99 -8.49
CA LYS A 92 -11.50 18.38 -8.76
C LYS A 92 -11.93 18.61 -10.19
N SER A 93 -11.86 19.85 -10.69
CA SER A 93 -12.24 20.20 -12.06
C SER A 93 -11.41 19.44 -13.10
N LEU A 94 -10.09 19.38 -12.93
CA LEU A 94 -9.19 18.62 -13.80
C LEU A 94 -9.53 17.12 -13.77
N PHE A 95 -9.70 16.54 -12.59
CA PHE A 95 -10.04 15.13 -12.46
C PHE A 95 -11.43 14.83 -13.04
N ASP A 96 -12.42 15.68 -12.80
CA ASP A 96 -13.79 15.55 -13.30
C ASP A 96 -13.89 15.71 -14.81
N SER A 97 -12.95 16.44 -15.44
CA SER A 97 -12.85 16.57 -16.89
C SER A 97 -12.40 15.28 -17.60
N LEU A 98 -11.86 14.31 -16.86
CA LEU A 98 -11.45 13.03 -17.40
C LEU A 98 -12.65 12.15 -17.79
N PRO A 99 -12.47 11.21 -18.74
CA PRO A 99 -13.50 10.25 -19.11
C PRO A 99 -14.03 9.48 -17.89
N THR A 100 -15.33 9.18 -17.90
CA THR A 100 -16.00 8.51 -16.78
C THR A 100 -15.37 7.15 -16.46
N GLU A 101 -14.94 6.42 -17.49
CA GLU A 101 -14.28 5.12 -17.40
C GLU A 101 -12.95 5.23 -16.64
N VAL A 102 -12.20 6.31 -16.90
CA VAL A 102 -10.93 6.61 -16.22
C VAL A 102 -11.19 6.97 -14.76
N LYS A 103 -12.13 7.89 -14.50
CA LYS A 103 -12.46 8.30 -13.11
C LYS A 103 -12.89 7.10 -12.26
N ASN A 104 -13.72 6.23 -12.84
CA ASN A 104 -14.20 5.02 -12.16
C ASN A 104 -13.09 4.00 -11.87
N SER A 105 -11.96 4.02 -12.58
CA SER A 105 -10.83 3.13 -12.26
C SER A 105 -10.00 3.58 -11.05
N PHE A 106 -10.23 4.81 -10.57
CA PHE A 106 -9.57 5.36 -9.37
C PHE A 106 -10.56 5.67 -8.23
N SER A 107 -11.87 5.62 -8.47
CA SER A 107 -12.85 5.72 -7.40
C SER A 107 -12.85 4.46 -6.52
N GLU A 108 -12.98 4.63 -5.20
CA GLU A 108 -13.00 3.52 -4.25
C GLU A 108 -14.06 2.45 -4.62
N PRO A 109 -13.71 1.16 -4.60
CA PRO A 109 -14.65 0.10 -4.89
C PRO A 109 -15.75 0.06 -3.82
N LYS A 110 -17.00 0.23 -4.25
CA LYS A 110 -18.12 0.53 -3.34
C LYS A 110 -18.55 -0.60 -2.40
N ILE A 111 -18.21 -1.87 -2.66
CA ILE A 111 -18.80 -2.99 -1.89
C ILE A 111 -17.83 -4.14 -1.55
N PHE A 112 -17.01 -4.62 -2.51
CA PHE A 112 -16.29 -5.88 -2.31
C PHE A 112 -14.76 -5.81 -2.28
N GLY A 113 -14.14 -4.65 -2.51
CA GLY A 113 -12.68 -4.47 -2.38
C GLY A 113 -11.85 -5.62 -2.98
N TYR A 114 -11.67 -5.61 -4.29
CA TYR A 114 -11.10 -6.73 -5.06
C TYR A 114 -9.65 -6.49 -5.49
N ASN A 115 -8.94 -5.52 -4.90
CA ASN A 115 -7.49 -5.33 -5.09
C ASN A 115 -7.10 -5.02 -6.55
N LYS A 116 -7.98 -4.31 -7.27
CA LYS A 116 -7.79 -3.99 -8.69
C LYS A 116 -6.44 -3.30 -8.93
N ALA A 117 -5.70 -3.77 -9.93
CA ALA A 117 -4.47 -3.11 -10.34
C ALA A 117 -4.79 -1.79 -11.09
N HIS A 118 -4.17 -0.71 -10.64
CA HIS A 118 -4.19 0.56 -11.36
C HIS A 118 -3.27 0.47 -12.58
N ARG A 119 -3.87 0.14 -13.73
CA ARG A 119 -3.19 -0.04 -15.02
C ARG A 119 -3.97 0.61 -16.14
N VAL A 120 -3.26 0.96 -17.21
CA VAL A 120 -3.80 1.56 -18.42
C VAL A 120 -4.39 0.44 -19.29
N PRO A 121 -5.68 0.48 -19.67
CA PRO A 121 -6.24 -0.50 -20.59
C PRO A 121 -5.54 -0.41 -21.95
N VAL A 122 -5.32 -1.55 -22.57
CA VAL A 122 -4.72 -1.70 -23.90
C VAL A 122 -5.71 -2.44 -24.77
N ASP A 123 -5.78 -2.06 -26.04
CA ASP A 123 -6.50 -2.83 -27.06
C ASP A 123 -5.49 -3.54 -27.97
N PRO A 124 -4.97 -4.71 -27.57
CA PRO A 124 -4.01 -5.42 -28.39
C PRO A 124 -4.69 -6.14 -29.55
N SER A 125 -3.91 -6.38 -30.60
CA SER A 125 -4.31 -7.17 -31.75
C SER A 125 -4.69 -8.60 -31.34
N VAL A 126 -5.48 -9.27 -32.18
CA VAL A 126 -5.88 -10.67 -31.94
C VAL A 126 -4.67 -11.59 -31.76
N GLY A 127 -3.60 -11.38 -32.53
CA GLY A 127 -2.36 -12.17 -32.40
C GLY A 127 -1.65 -11.96 -31.06
N GLU A 128 -1.56 -10.73 -30.59
CA GLU A 128 -1.00 -10.41 -29.27
C GLU A 128 -1.84 -11.02 -28.14
N ARG A 129 -3.18 -10.97 -28.24
CA ARG A 129 -4.07 -11.61 -27.26
C ARG A 129 -3.84 -13.12 -27.17
N ILE A 130 -3.69 -13.79 -28.32
CA ILE A 130 -3.39 -15.23 -28.36
C ILE A 130 -2.01 -15.52 -27.76
N LEU A 131 -1.00 -14.68 -28.07
CA LEU A 131 0.35 -14.84 -27.57
C LEU A 131 0.42 -14.67 -26.05
N TRP A 132 -0.33 -13.71 -25.50
CA TRP A 132 -0.38 -13.43 -24.07
C TRP A 132 -1.31 -14.33 -23.28
N TYR A 133 -2.27 -15.01 -23.93
CA TYR A 133 -3.24 -15.86 -23.23
C TYR A 133 -2.58 -16.88 -22.30
N ILE A 134 -1.64 -17.68 -22.81
CA ILE A 134 -0.97 -18.70 -21.99
C ILE A 134 -0.06 -18.07 -20.91
N PRO A 135 0.83 -17.11 -21.21
CA PRO A 135 1.60 -16.41 -20.18
C PRO A 135 0.74 -15.80 -19.07
N ASP A 136 -0.36 -15.12 -19.40
CA ASP A 136 -1.26 -14.52 -18.41
C ASP A 136 -1.86 -15.61 -17.50
N ARG A 137 -2.35 -16.73 -18.05
CA ARG A 137 -2.87 -17.83 -17.21
C ARG A 137 -1.81 -18.43 -16.27
N VAL A 138 -0.55 -18.52 -16.72
CA VAL A 138 0.55 -19.01 -15.87
C VAL A 138 0.82 -18.03 -14.73
N LEU A 139 0.79 -16.73 -15.00
CA LEU A 139 0.99 -15.70 -13.98
C LEU A 139 -0.15 -15.69 -12.96
N ASP A 140 -1.40 -15.83 -13.40
CA ASP A 140 -2.55 -15.92 -12.50
C ASP A 140 -2.47 -17.17 -11.59
N ILE A 141 -1.94 -18.30 -12.10
CA ILE A 141 -1.67 -19.49 -11.29
C ILE A 141 -0.61 -19.21 -10.22
N LEU A 142 0.43 -18.44 -10.55
CA LEU A 142 1.46 -18.06 -9.58
C LEU A 142 0.90 -17.10 -8.53
N ASP A 143 -0.01 -16.20 -8.91
CA ASP A 143 -0.63 -15.22 -8.00
C ASP A 143 -1.66 -15.84 -7.04
N LEU A 144 -2.05 -17.11 -7.21
CA LEU A 144 -2.94 -17.82 -6.29
C LEU A 144 -2.40 -17.91 -4.85
N ALA A 145 -1.08 -17.88 -4.68
CA ALA A 145 -0.46 -18.00 -3.37
C ALA A 145 0.78 -17.14 -3.24
N SER A 146 0.93 -16.48 -2.11
CA SER A 146 2.14 -15.77 -1.70
C SER A 146 2.92 -16.55 -0.65
N PHE A 147 4.24 -16.40 -0.72
CA PHE A 147 5.17 -16.94 0.27
C PHE A 147 6.27 -15.92 0.50
N ASN A 148 6.47 -15.56 1.77
CA ASN A 148 7.45 -14.59 2.18
C ASN A 148 8.33 -15.15 3.30
N LEU A 149 9.64 -15.02 3.14
CA LEU A 149 10.60 -15.27 4.20
C LEU A 149 11.03 -13.93 4.80
N ASN A 150 10.84 -13.80 6.11
CA ASN A 150 11.08 -12.56 6.85
C ASN A 150 12.29 -12.74 7.78
N TYR A 151 13.18 -11.76 7.79
CA TYR A 151 14.29 -11.64 8.71
C TYR A 151 14.26 -10.28 9.42
N GLY A 152 14.60 -10.26 10.71
CA GLY A 152 14.50 -9.07 11.56
C GLY A 152 13.74 -9.35 12.84
N LEU A 153 13.78 -8.41 13.78
CA LEU A 153 13.22 -8.63 15.12
C LEU A 153 11.69 -8.67 15.05
N GLN A 154 11.11 -9.84 15.35
CA GLN A 154 9.68 -10.07 15.28
C GLN A 154 9.23 -11.17 16.23
N ALA A 155 8.02 -11.05 16.75
CA ALA A 155 7.40 -12.02 17.61
C ALA A 155 5.89 -12.00 17.41
N GLY A 156 5.32 -13.17 17.17
CA GLY A 156 3.88 -13.34 17.16
C GLY A 156 3.38 -14.31 16.12
N ILE A 157 2.05 -14.41 16.09
CA ILE A 157 1.32 -15.29 15.19
C ILE A 157 0.08 -14.55 14.68
N GLY A 158 -0.22 -14.74 13.40
CA GLY A 158 -1.48 -14.35 12.79
C GLY A 158 -2.01 -15.49 11.97
N ILE A 159 -3.31 -15.76 12.08
CA ILE A 159 -4.03 -16.71 11.23
C ILE A 159 -5.31 -16.03 10.78
N TRP A 160 -5.67 -16.19 9.51
CA TRP A 160 -6.87 -15.61 8.95
C TRP A 160 -7.44 -16.48 7.84
N VAL A 161 -8.77 -16.54 7.76
CA VAL A 161 -9.50 -17.08 6.59
C VAL A 161 -9.91 -15.94 5.66
N THR A 162 -10.19 -14.79 6.24
CA THR A 162 -10.27 -13.47 5.61
C THR A 162 -9.90 -12.45 6.69
N ARG A 163 -9.74 -11.19 6.33
CA ARG A 163 -9.52 -10.12 7.33
C ARG A 163 -10.79 -9.80 8.15
N ALA A 164 -11.95 -10.35 7.76
CA ALA A 164 -13.13 -10.36 8.61
C ALA A 164 -13.07 -11.46 9.69
N VAL A 165 -12.37 -12.57 9.44
CA VAL A 165 -12.23 -13.71 10.35
C VAL A 165 -10.75 -14.02 10.54
N GLN A 166 -10.14 -13.30 11.48
CA GLN A 166 -8.72 -13.40 11.79
C GLN A 166 -8.46 -13.42 13.31
N GLY A 167 -7.31 -13.96 13.69
CA GLY A 167 -6.73 -13.84 15.01
C GLY A 167 -5.25 -13.51 14.86
N VAL A 168 -4.86 -12.29 15.20
CA VAL A 168 -3.50 -11.79 15.02
C VAL A 168 -3.00 -11.17 16.32
N ALA A 169 -1.84 -11.60 16.77
CA ALA A 169 -1.06 -10.96 17.82
C ALA A 169 0.39 -10.97 17.36
N TYR A 170 0.83 -9.87 16.74
CA TYR A 170 2.10 -9.80 16.03
C TYR A 170 2.76 -8.43 16.22
N VAL A 171 4.06 -8.44 16.51
CA VAL A 171 4.90 -7.24 16.51
C VAL A 171 6.23 -7.54 15.84
N GLY A 172 6.73 -6.63 15.01
CA GLY A 172 8.06 -6.80 14.43
C GLY A 172 8.48 -5.68 13.50
N ALA A 173 9.79 -5.56 13.33
CA ALA A 173 10.43 -4.77 12.29
C ALA A 173 11.32 -5.72 11.50
N ASN A 174 10.89 -6.04 10.28
CA ASN A 174 11.52 -7.05 9.44
C ASN A 174 11.72 -6.54 8.01
N ALA A 175 12.60 -7.23 7.31
CA ALA A 175 12.70 -7.20 5.86
C ALA A 175 12.62 -8.63 5.35
N GLY A 176 12.33 -8.81 4.08
CA GLY A 176 12.16 -10.14 3.55
C GLY A 176 12.24 -10.19 2.05
N PHE A 177 12.15 -11.41 1.54
CA PHE A 177 12.03 -11.68 0.12
C PHE A 177 10.95 -12.74 -0.09
N GLY A 178 10.18 -12.57 -1.15
CA GLY A 178 9.05 -13.46 -1.40
C GLY A 178 8.35 -13.17 -2.70
N TRP A 179 7.37 -14.03 -2.96
CA TRP A 179 6.38 -13.88 -4.01
C TRP A 179 5.10 -13.36 -3.39
N TYR A 180 4.61 -12.23 -3.89
CA TYR A 180 3.38 -11.56 -3.46
C TYR A 180 2.39 -11.51 -4.63
N GLN A 181 1.14 -11.18 -4.33
CA GLN A 181 0.09 -10.90 -5.32
C GLN A 181 0.51 -9.87 -6.37
N LYS A 182 -0.28 -9.77 -7.44
CA LYS A 182 -0.09 -8.81 -8.54
C LYS A 182 1.26 -8.99 -9.23
N ARG A 183 1.71 -10.24 -9.40
CA ARG A 183 2.91 -10.63 -10.16
C ARG A 183 4.20 -10.03 -9.56
N GLN A 184 4.26 -9.94 -8.23
CA GLN A 184 5.36 -9.29 -7.53
C GLN A 184 6.30 -10.30 -6.87
N LEU A 185 7.47 -10.51 -7.49
CA LEU A 185 8.61 -11.18 -6.87
C LEU A 185 9.60 -10.11 -6.40
N GLY A 186 9.94 -10.10 -5.12
CA GLY A 186 10.85 -9.08 -4.64
C GLY A 186 11.09 -9.01 -3.15
N GLY A 187 11.75 -7.92 -2.77
CA GLY A 187 12.04 -7.59 -1.39
C GLY A 187 10.93 -6.78 -0.74
N HIS A 188 10.84 -6.85 0.58
CA HIS A 188 9.97 -5.99 1.36
C HIS A 188 10.64 -5.55 2.66
N ALA A 189 10.11 -4.49 3.26
CA ALA A 189 10.42 -4.04 4.60
C ALA A 189 9.11 -3.66 5.30
N GLU A 190 8.89 -4.18 6.51
CA GLU A 190 7.66 -4.00 7.27
C GLU A 190 7.98 -3.74 8.75
N SER A 191 7.35 -2.71 9.32
CA SER A 191 7.25 -2.47 10.75
C SER A 191 5.78 -2.55 11.14
N VAL A 192 5.46 -3.45 12.05
CA VAL A 192 4.08 -3.84 12.35
C VAL A 192 3.86 -4.07 13.83
N ALA A 193 2.71 -3.63 14.33
CA ALA A 193 2.18 -3.95 15.64
C ALA A 193 0.66 -4.16 15.54
N GLU A 194 0.22 -5.39 15.75
CA GLU A 194 -1.16 -5.83 15.52
C GLU A 194 -1.68 -6.71 16.67
N VAL A 195 -2.85 -6.37 17.19
CA VAL A 195 -3.66 -7.22 18.07
C VAL A 195 -5.11 -7.16 17.57
N VAL A 196 -5.54 -8.22 16.89
CA VAL A 196 -6.80 -8.25 16.11
C VAL A 196 -7.55 -9.56 16.33
N ILE A 197 -8.87 -9.45 16.51
CA ILE A 197 -9.80 -10.59 16.55
C ILE A 197 -11.02 -10.26 15.67
N GLY A 198 -11.26 -11.10 14.66
CA GLY A 198 -12.27 -10.84 13.64
C GLY A 198 -11.96 -9.55 12.88
N PRO A 199 -12.95 -8.69 12.59
CA PRO A 199 -12.73 -7.44 11.86
C PRO A 199 -12.29 -6.28 12.76
N VAL A 200 -12.04 -6.49 14.07
CA VAL A 200 -11.78 -5.42 15.04
C VAL A 200 -10.45 -5.65 15.76
N GLY A 201 -9.63 -4.61 15.84
CA GLY A 201 -8.35 -4.69 16.54
C GLY A 201 -7.44 -3.52 16.26
N ALA A 202 -6.47 -3.30 17.14
CA ALA A 202 -5.47 -2.27 16.92
C ALA A 202 -4.40 -2.81 15.96
N SER A 203 -4.24 -2.16 14.82
CA SER A 203 -3.21 -2.46 13.84
C SER A 203 -2.47 -1.17 13.46
N ALA A 204 -1.15 -1.19 13.54
CA ALA A 204 -0.27 -0.18 12.99
C ALA A 204 0.76 -0.86 12.09
N ILE A 205 0.79 -0.46 10.81
CA ILE A 205 1.66 -1.06 9.79
C ILE A 205 2.31 0.08 9.01
N VAL A 206 3.63 0.01 8.87
CA VAL A 206 4.40 0.79 7.90
C VAL A 206 5.20 -0.21 7.08
N ALA A 207 4.97 -0.26 5.78
CA ALA A 207 5.57 -1.28 4.95
C ALA A 207 5.82 -0.80 3.52
N SER A 208 6.80 -1.44 2.88
CA SER A 208 7.10 -1.24 1.47
C SER A 208 7.51 -2.55 0.82
N LYS A 209 7.14 -2.75 -0.44
CA LYS A 209 7.60 -3.85 -1.29
C LYS A 209 8.25 -3.27 -2.55
N VAL A 210 9.32 -3.90 -3.00
CA VAL A 210 9.99 -3.59 -4.26
C VAL A 210 10.27 -4.88 -5.02
N GLY A 211 9.84 -4.95 -6.27
CA GLY A 211 10.01 -6.18 -7.04
C GLY A 211 9.62 -6.03 -8.50
N THR A 212 9.41 -7.18 -9.14
CA THR A 212 8.98 -7.26 -10.55
C THR A 212 7.69 -6.49 -10.81
N GLY A 213 6.77 -6.47 -9.85
CA GLY A 213 5.49 -5.75 -9.89
C GLY A 213 5.60 -4.22 -9.81
N GLY A 214 6.71 -3.69 -9.27
CA GLY A 214 6.91 -2.27 -9.04
C GLY A 214 7.28 -1.96 -7.59
N ILE A 215 6.91 -0.77 -7.13
CA ILE A 215 7.09 -0.32 -5.74
C ILE A 215 5.69 -0.10 -5.15
N GLU A 216 5.43 -0.71 -4.01
CA GLU A 216 4.22 -0.50 -3.21
C GLU A 216 4.65 -0.03 -1.82
N SER A 217 3.93 0.92 -1.22
CA SER A 217 4.15 1.34 0.16
C SER A 217 2.84 1.66 0.86
N THR A 218 2.82 1.45 2.17
CA THR A 218 1.68 1.79 3.01
C THR A 218 2.15 2.21 4.40
N GLY A 219 1.39 3.10 5.02
CA GLY A 219 1.62 3.58 6.39
C GLY A 219 0.27 3.89 7.00
N ARG A 220 -0.28 2.98 7.81
CA ARG A 220 -1.67 3.04 8.27
C ARG A 220 -1.80 2.52 9.70
N ALA A 221 -2.65 3.18 10.47
CA ALA A 221 -3.19 2.68 11.71
C ALA A 221 -4.71 2.53 11.56
N LEU A 222 -5.26 1.39 11.99
CA LEU A 222 -6.69 1.11 11.89
C LEU A 222 -7.20 0.33 13.10
N LEU A 223 -8.49 0.51 13.37
CA LEU A 223 -9.25 -0.23 14.38
C LEU A 223 -10.25 -1.24 13.77
N PHE A 224 -10.68 -0.99 12.53
CA PHE A 224 -11.68 -1.76 11.83
C PHE A 224 -11.15 -2.21 10.48
N HIS A 225 -11.22 -3.50 10.22
CA HIS A 225 -10.74 -4.15 9.00
C HIS A 225 -11.89 -4.33 8.02
N THR A 226 -11.97 -3.46 7.02
CA THR A 226 -13.02 -3.47 5.98
C THR A 226 -12.43 -3.69 4.59
N PRO A 227 -13.16 -4.32 3.65
CA PRO A 227 -12.62 -4.65 2.33
C PRO A 227 -12.25 -3.42 1.52
N TYR A 228 -12.98 -2.31 1.68
CA TYR A 228 -12.72 -1.06 0.95
C TYR A 228 -11.56 -0.24 1.53
N HIS A 229 -10.99 -0.62 2.69
CA HIS A 229 -9.91 0.16 3.28
C HIS A 229 -8.66 0.12 2.38
N PRO A 230 -7.98 1.25 2.11
CA PRO A 230 -6.85 1.32 1.17
C PRO A 230 -5.73 0.32 1.43
N LEU A 231 -5.42 0.04 2.71
CA LEU A 231 -4.49 -1.02 3.11
C LEU A 231 -4.74 -2.35 2.38
N TYR A 232 -6.02 -2.71 2.23
CA TYR A 232 -6.44 -3.95 1.62
C TYR A 232 -6.58 -3.90 0.11
N GLN A 233 -6.69 -2.70 -0.48
CA GLN A 233 -6.71 -2.57 -1.93
C GLN A 233 -5.30 -2.52 -2.51
N GLU A 234 -4.37 -1.94 -1.74
CA GLU A 234 -3.03 -1.62 -2.18
C GLU A 234 -2.01 -2.69 -1.75
N TYR A 235 -2.03 -3.13 -0.49
CA TYR A 235 -0.89 -3.82 0.12
C TYR A 235 -1.14 -5.25 0.65
N ARG A 236 -2.31 -5.52 1.24
CA ARG A 236 -2.71 -6.85 1.79
C ARG A 236 -3.98 -7.35 1.13
N ASP A 237 -4.18 -8.66 1.03
CA ASP A 237 -5.48 -9.18 0.59
C ASP A 237 -6.51 -9.13 1.72
N TYR A 238 -7.69 -8.56 1.48
CA TYR A 238 -8.80 -8.69 2.42
C TYR A 238 -9.37 -10.11 2.46
N TRP A 239 -9.40 -10.77 1.30
CA TRP A 239 -10.06 -12.05 1.07
C TRP A 239 -9.10 -13.23 1.14
N GLY A 240 -7.83 -12.99 1.45
CA GLY A 240 -6.83 -14.05 1.53
C GLY A 240 -7.07 -14.97 2.71
N VAL A 241 -6.61 -16.22 2.58
CA VAL A 241 -6.53 -17.23 3.64
C VAL A 241 -5.06 -17.46 3.93
N GLY A 242 -4.60 -17.19 5.14
CA GLY A 242 -3.18 -17.24 5.41
C GLY A 242 -2.78 -17.31 6.85
N MET A 243 -1.47 -17.39 7.03
CA MET A 243 -0.84 -17.31 8.34
C MET A 243 0.49 -16.57 8.27
N LYS A 244 0.82 -15.91 9.37
CA LYS A 244 2.09 -15.24 9.62
C LYS A 244 2.66 -15.74 10.93
N LEU A 245 3.93 -16.10 10.93
CA LEU A 245 4.64 -16.52 12.12
C LEU A 245 5.97 -15.78 12.21
N GLY A 246 6.27 -15.22 13.38
CA GLY A 246 7.54 -14.55 13.66
C GLY A 246 8.08 -14.99 15.00
N LEU A 247 9.36 -15.37 15.04
CA LEU A 247 10.06 -15.78 16.25
C LEU A 247 11.50 -15.28 16.23
N GLY A 248 11.79 -14.27 17.05
CA GLY A 248 13.13 -13.71 17.18
C GLY A 248 13.53 -12.97 15.91
N PHE A 249 14.48 -13.53 15.15
CA PHE A 249 15.01 -12.93 13.93
C PHE A 249 14.49 -13.54 12.63
N LEU A 250 13.64 -14.56 12.72
CA LEU A 250 13.12 -15.30 11.56
C LEU A 250 11.61 -15.38 11.60
N GLY A 251 11.02 -15.55 10.42
CA GLY A 251 9.64 -15.95 10.29
C GLY A 251 9.21 -15.99 8.84
N GLY A 252 7.94 -16.23 8.66
CA GLY A 252 7.39 -16.37 7.33
C GLY A 252 5.91 -16.08 7.30
N GLU A 253 5.44 -15.85 6.09
CA GLU A 253 4.04 -15.60 5.77
C GLU A 253 3.68 -16.43 4.55
N VAL A 254 2.53 -17.07 4.62
CA VAL A 254 1.93 -17.78 3.50
C VAL A 254 0.47 -17.37 3.42
N GLU A 255 0.01 -17.05 2.23
CA GLU A 255 -1.36 -16.62 2.00
C GLU A 255 -1.85 -17.13 0.65
N VAL A 256 -3.07 -17.63 0.60
CA VAL A 256 -3.79 -18.02 -0.62
C VAL A 256 -4.80 -16.93 -0.93
N HIS A 257 -4.88 -16.54 -2.20
CA HIS A 257 -5.59 -15.34 -2.63
C HIS A 257 -6.88 -15.71 -3.36
N LEU A 258 -8.00 -15.66 -2.65
CA LEU A 258 -9.28 -16.13 -3.18
C LEU A 258 -9.78 -15.30 -4.37
N VAL A 259 -9.46 -14.02 -4.42
CA VAL A 259 -9.82 -13.14 -5.54
C VAL A 259 -9.05 -13.52 -6.80
N GLU A 260 -7.78 -13.89 -6.67
CA GLU A 260 -6.93 -14.36 -7.78
C GLU A 260 -7.43 -15.69 -8.34
N ILE A 261 -7.95 -16.58 -7.48
CA ILE A 261 -8.62 -17.81 -7.95
C ILE A 261 -9.83 -17.47 -8.84
N ALA A 262 -10.64 -16.51 -8.43
CA ALA A 262 -11.79 -16.09 -9.22
C ALA A 262 -11.35 -15.46 -10.55
N ASP A 263 -10.29 -14.65 -10.56
CA ASP A 263 -9.77 -14.03 -11.78
C ASP A 263 -9.20 -15.06 -12.75
N LEU A 264 -8.39 -16.01 -12.26
CA LEU A 264 -7.90 -17.15 -13.05
C LEU A 264 -9.06 -17.91 -13.72
N LEU A 265 -10.11 -18.25 -12.97
CA LEU A 265 -11.26 -19.00 -13.48
C LEU A 265 -12.03 -18.21 -14.55
N LEU A 266 -12.23 -16.92 -14.33
CA LEU A 266 -12.94 -16.07 -15.28
C LEU A 266 -12.09 -15.75 -16.51
N GLY A 267 -10.78 -15.66 -16.37
CA GLY A 267 -9.89 -15.37 -17.48
C GLY A 267 -9.60 -16.56 -18.39
N ILE A 268 -9.94 -17.80 -17.99
CA ILE A 268 -10.15 -18.92 -18.94
C ILE A 268 -11.18 -18.52 -20.02
N PHE A 269 -12.20 -17.75 -19.64
CA PHE A 269 -13.20 -17.20 -20.55
C PHE A 269 -12.86 -15.78 -21.01
N THR A 270 -11.59 -15.39 -20.91
CA THR A 270 -11.08 -14.06 -21.32
C THR A 270 -11.71 -12.90 -20.56
N PHE A 271 -12.17 -13.09 -19.32
CA PHE A 271 -12.58 -11.99 -18.42
C PHE A 271 -11.50 -11.72 -17.38
N ASP A 272 -11.14 -10.43 -17.20
CA ASP A 272 -10.07 -9.97 -16.30
C ASP A 272 -10.66 -8.82 -15.49
N PHE A 273 -10.98 -9.06 -14.23
CA PHE A 273 -11.55 -8.02 -13.37
C PHE A 273 -10.53 -7.41 -12.42
N LEU A 274 -9.41 -8.10 -12.19
CA LEU A 274 -8.27 -7.57 -11.45
C LEU A 274 -7.44 -6.57 -12.26
N ASN A 275 -7.63 -6.56 -13.58
CA ASN A 275 -7.02 -5.66 -14.55
C ASN A 275 -5.50 -5.75 -14.53
N ASP A 276 -4.97 -6.96 -14.46
CA ASP A 276 -3.54 -7.23 -14.40
C ASP A 276 -3.01 -8.13 -15.53
N ASP A 277 -3.86 -8.57 -16.47
CA ASP A 277 -3.45 -9.24 -17.71
C ASP A 277 -2.64 -8.32 -18.62
N PHE A 278 -1.53 -8.82 -19.18
CA PHE A 278 -0.77 -8.08 -20.19
C PHE A 278 -1.53 -7.98 -21.52
N ALA A 279 -2.42 -8.94 -21.80
CA ALA A 279 -3.31 -8.90 -22.95
C ALA A 279 -4.39 -7.81 -22.89
N LYS A 280 -4.54 -7.07 -21.78
CA LYS A 280 -5.60 -6.07 -21.61
C LYS A 280 -5.17 -4.81 -20.91
N SER A 281 -4.04 -4.86 -20.20
CA SER A 281 -3.58 -3.78 -19.37
C SER A 281 -2.06 -3.58 -19.52
N SER A 282 -1.61 -2.36 -19.30
CA SER A 282 -0.19 -2.02 -19.22
C SER A 282 0.08 -1.10 -18.05
N ARG A 283 1.33 -1.10 -17.58
CA ARG A 283 1.76 -0.19 -16.52
C ARG A 283 1.74 1.26 -17.00
N PHE A 284 1.55 2.17 -16.06
CA PHE A 284 1.70 3.60 -16.32
C PHE A 284 3.08 3.93 -16.90
N LYS A 285 3.09 4.74 -17.96
CA LYS A 285 4.33 5.13 -18.63
C LYS A 285 4.73 6.55 -18.23
N TYR A 286 5.52 6.63 -17.16
CA TYR A 286 6.09 7.88 -16.66
C TYR A 286 7.53 8.10 -17.13
N THR A 287 7.91 9.37 -17.33
CA THR A 287 9.32 9.78 -17.46
C THR A 287 10.06 9.55 -16.14
N ASP A 288 11.39 9.47 -16.16
CA ASP A 288 12.15 9.26 -14.93
C ASP A 288 12.00 10.43 -13.94
N LEU A 289 11.85 11.65 -14.46
CA LEU A 289 11.56 12.84 -13.65
C LEU A 289 10.17 12.77 -13.01
N GLN A 290 9.15 12.33 -13.75
CA GLN A 290 7.81 12.09 -13.21
C GLN A 290 7.86 11.02 -12.12
N LYS A 291 8.53 9.88 -12.36
CA LYS A 291 8.69 8.81 -11.35
C LYS A 291 9.38 9.31 -10.08
N GLN A 292 10.44 10.12 -10.23
CA GLN A 292 11.18 10.65 -9.09
C GLN A 292 10.30 11.58 -8.26
N ASN A 293 9.62 12.55 -8.88
CA ASN A 293 8.74 13.48 -8.17
C ASN A 293 7.54 12.76 -7.55
N PHE A 294 6.96 11.79 -8.27
CA PHE A 294 5.88 10.96 -7.76
C PHE A 294 6.31 10.15 -6.54
N LYS A 295 7.51 9.53 -6.58
CA LYS A 295 8.09 8.79 -5.46
C LYS A 295 8.36 9.71 -4.27
N THR A 296 8.95 10.89 -4.49
CA THR A 296 9.18 11.87 -3.43
C THR A 296 7.86 12.28 -2.78
N PHE A 297 6.87 12.64 -3.60
CA PHE A 297 5.53 13.00 -3.13
C PHE A 297 4.92 11.86 -2.31
N ALA A 298 4.80 10.66 -2.88
CA ALA A 298 4.20 9.50 -2.21
C ALA A 298 4.90 9.17 -0.88
N ASN A 299 6.24 9.15 -0.86
CA ASN A 299 7.01 8.87 0.35
C ASN A 299 6.74 9.90 1.46
N THR A 300 6.82 11.19 1.14
CA THR A 300 6.57 12.26 2.11
C THR A 300 5.17 12.15 2.70
N ILE A 301 4.19 11.73 1.90
CA ILE A 301 2.79 11.60 2.33
C ILE A 301 2.58 10.43 3.27
N THR A 302 3.21 9.29 3.00
CA THR A 302 3.18 8.14 3.91
C THR A 302 3.77 8.46 5.27
N ASP A 303 4.69 9.42 5.34
CA ASP A 303 5.30 9.87 6.59
C ASP A 303 4.44 10.90 7.34
N LEU A 304 3.42 11.50 6.70
CA LEU A 304 2.53 12.47 7.37
C LEU A 304 1.45 11.78 8.20
N ASP A 305 1.37 12.15 9.47
CA ASP A 305 0.21 11.85 10.31
C ASP A 305 -1.00 12.76 9.98
N GLN A 306 -2.15 12.47 10.57
CA GLN A 306 -3.39 13.22 10.31
C GLN A 306 -3.28 14.71 10.68
N LYS A 307 -2.60 15.05 11.78
CA LYS A 307 -2.42 16.45 12.20
C LYS A 307 -1.51 17.20 11.25
N GLN A 308 -0.47 16.54 10.77
CA GLN A 308 0.47 17.09 9.80
C GLN A 308 -0.19 17.29 8.43
N LYS A 309 -1.09 16.39 8.02
CA LYS A 309 -1.91 16.58 6.82
C LYS A 309 -2.83 17.80 6.96
N GLU A 310 -3.49 17.96 8.10
CA GLU A 310 -4.33 19.13 8.40
C GLU A 310 -3.51 20.43 8.42
N GLU A 311 -2.30 20.41 8.99
CA GLU A 311 -1.39 21.55 8.97
C GLU A 311 -0.93 21.91 7.56
N TYR A 312 -0.55 20.90 6.76
CA TYR A 312 -0.22 21.08 5.35
C TYR A 312 -1.38 21.72 4.58
N GLN A 313 -2.61 21.21 4.74
CA GLN A 313 -3.81 21.77 4.11
C GLN A 313 -4.08 23.22 4.56
N LYS A 314 -3.79 23.55 5.81
CA LYS A 314 -3.92 24.92 6.33
C LYS A 314 -2.90 25.87 5.70
N GLN A 315 -1.67 25.41 5.48
CA GLN A 315 -0.61 26.20 4.84
C GLN A 315 -0.80 26.32 3.33
N TYR A 316 -1.31 25.26 2.69
CA TYR A 316 -1.51 25.14 1.25
C TYR A 316 -2.94 24.66 0.95
N PRO A 317 -3.95 25.54 1.11
CA PRO A 317 -5.35 25.17 0.86
C PRO A 317 -5.63 24.86 -0.61
N THR A 318 -4.84 25.43 -1.51
CA THR A 318 -4.83 25.12 -2.94
C THR A 318 -3.41 24.77 -3.38
N VAL A 319 -3.29 23.73 -4.20
CA VAL A 319 -2.00 23.26 -4.73
C VAL A 319 -1.54 24.18 -5.84
N VAL A 320 -2.45 24.59 -6.72
CA VAL A 320 -2.16 25.53 -7.82
C VAL A 320 -3.11 26.71 -7.67
N GLU A 321 -2.53 27.91 -7.55
CA GLU A 321 -3.33 29.14 -7.61
C GLU A 321 -3.94 29.28 -9.01
N ASP A 322 -5.19 29.74 -9.07
CA ASP A 322 -5.84 30.14 -10.32
C ASP A 322 -5.00 31.22 -10.97
N SER A 323 -4.06 30.81 -11.82
CA SER A 323 -3.36 31.72 -12.69
C SER A 323 -4.43 32.19 -13.66
N ALA A 324 -4.87 33.44 -13.51
CA ALA A 324 -5.69 34.10 -14.51
C ALA A 324 -5.08 33.81 -15.89
N PRO A 325 -5.89 33.48 -16.91
CA PRO A 325 -5.37 33.13 -18.23
C PRO A 325 -4.44 34.26 -18.66
N ALA A 326 -3.17 33.90 -18.95
CA ALA A 326 -2.20 34.85 -19.44
C ALA A 326 -2.80 35.51 -20.69
N THR A 327 -3.22 36.76 -20.55
CA THR A 327 -3.60 37.60 -21.68
C THR A 327 -2.33 37.77 -22.50
N VAL A 328 -2.22 36.97 -23.58
CA VAL A 328 -1.23 37.17 -24.62
C VAL A 328 -1.57 38.49 -25.27
N ASP A 329 -0.81 39.54 -24.93
CA ASP A 329 -0.90 40.83 -25.59
C ASP A 329 -0.45 40.65 -27.06
N PRO A 330 -1.32 40.85 -28.06
CA PRO A 330 -1.01 40.58 -29.47
C PRO A 330 0.06 41.50 -30.09
N LYS A 331 0.71 42.38 -29.32
CA LYS A 331 1.58 43.45 -29.84
C LYS A 331 3.06 43.37 -29.47
N ALA A 332 3.59 42.21 -29.12
CA ALA A 332 5.04 42.05 -28.99
C ALA A 332 5.68 41.55 -30.31
N THR A 333 5.97 42.49 -31.22
CA THR A 333 6.82 42.25 -32.40
C THR A 333 8.25 41.87 -31.98
N PRO A 334 8.89 40.85 -32.59
CA PRO A 334 10.23 40.43 -32.21
C PRO A 334 11.29 41.45 -32.64
N LYS A 335 12.11 41.91 -31.69
CA LYS A 335 13.33 42.69 -31.97
C LYS A 335 14.33 41.81 -32.74
N LYS A 336 14.68 42.24 -33.95
CA LYS A 336 15.83 41.72 -34.70
C LYS A 336 17.10 41.82 -33.85
N LYS A 337 17.81 40.71 -33.72
CA LYS A 337 19.19 40.69 -33.24
C LYS A 337 20.08 41.26 -34.36
N ASN A 338 20.91 42.25 -34.02
CA ASN A 338 22.11 42.59 -34.77
C ASN A 338 23.26 41.71 -34.30
#